data_AF-A0A7X8DPH7-F1
#
_entry.id   AF-A0A7X8DPH7-F1
#
_cell.length_a   1.000
_cell.length_b   1.000
_cell.length_c   1.000
_cell.angle_alpha   90.00
_cell.angle_beta   90.00
_cell.angle_gamma   90.00
#
_symmetry.space_group_name_H-M   'P 1'
#
loop_
_entity.id
_entity.type
_entity.pdbx_description
1 polymer ?
#
loop_
_entity_poly.entity_id
_entity_poly.type
_entity_poly.pdbx_seq_one_letter_code
_entity_poly.pdbx_strand_id
1 'polypeptide(L)' 'SFTSMLLAIKNNYNQTGKQVGIKVSGGIRDITSTQSYIRLLYHVLGEKWMNKQLFRIGASSLADVLINRINELNS' A
#
# COMPACT_ATOMS: atom_id res chain seq x y z
N SER A 1 -2.80 13.89 -3.47
CA SER A 1 -3.31 12.53 -3.75
C SER A 1 -2.34 11.49 -3.19
N PHE A 2 -2.63 10.19 -3.29
CA PHE A 2 -1.69 9.13 -2.85
C PHE A 2 -0.33 9.27 -3.55
N THR A 3 -0.33 9.50 -4.87
CA THR A 3 0.89 9.72 -5.66
C THR A 3 1.72 10.91 -5.16
N SER A 4 1.09 12.02 -4.75
CA SER A 4 1.81 13.16 -4.18
C SER A 4 2.60 12.78 -2.92
N MET A 5 2.00 11.96 -2.04
CA MET A 5 2.66 11.48 -0.83
C MET A 5 3.83 10.55 -1.17
N LEU A 6 3.67 9.66 -2.15
CA LEU A 6 4.74 8.78 -2.60
C LEU A 6 5.92 9.57 -3.19
N LEU A 7 5.66 10.58 -4.01
CA LEU A 7 6.70 11.44 -4.57
C LEU A 7 7.42 12.23 -3.48
N ALA A 8 6.71 12.73 -2.47
CA ALA A 8 7.33 13.39 -1.32
C ALA A 8 8.26 12.44 -0.54
N ILE A 9 7.83 11.21 -0.28
CA ILE A 9 8.67 10.18 0.36
C ILE A 9 9.91 9.88 -0.49
N LYS A 10 9.73 9.69 -1.80
CA LYS A 10 10.85 9.42 -2.73
C LYS A 10 11.88 10.55 -2.70
N ASN A 11 11.42 11.79 -2.79
CA ASN A 11 12.28 12.96 -2.78
C ASN A 11 13.04 13.09 -1.46
N ASN A 12 12.36 12.88 -0.32
CA ASN A 12 13.01 12.88 0.99
C ASN A 12 14.06 11.77 1.12
N TYR A 13 13.77 10.57 0.63
CA TYR A 13 14.74 9.47 0.62
C TYR A 13 15.96 9.80 -0.25
N ASN A 14 15.76 10.35 -1.44
CA ASN A 14 16.86 10.72 -2.34
C ASN A 14 17.79 11.77 -1.73
N GLN A 15 17.26 12.67 -0.90
CA GLN A 15 18.04 13.72 -0.23
C GLN A 15 18.74 13.23 1.05
N THR A 16 18.10 12.34 1.81
CA THR A 16 18.52 12.02 3.19
C THR A 16 18.97 10.58 3.40
N GLY A 17 18.67 9.68 2.47
CA GLY A 17 18.83 8.23 2.63
C GLY A 17 17.88 7.60 3.66
N LYS A 18 17.00 8.36 4.32
CA LYS A 18 16.12 7.85 5.38
C LYS A 18 14.82 7.29 4.80
N GLN A 19 14.51 6.04 5.13
CA GLN A 19 13.27 5.40 4.72
C GLN A 19 12.11 5.83 5.62
N VAL A 20 11.02 6.29 5.01
CA VAL A 20 9.78 6.66 5.70
C VAL A 20 8.66 5.77 5.16
N GLY A 21 7.91 5.17 6.08
CA GLY A 21 6.77 4.32 5.73
C GLY A 21 5.51 5.14 5.44
N ILE A 22 4.55 4.52 4.76
CA ILE A 22 3.24 5.09 4.48
C ILE A 22 2.11 4.15 4.91
N LYS A 23 1.07 4.74 5.48
CA LYS A 23 -0.20 4.04 5.77
C LYS A 23 -1.32 4.70 4.98
N VAL A 24 -1.91 3.97 4.03
CA VAL A 24 -3.13 4.41 3.36
C VAL A 24 -4.34 4.05 4.22
N SER A 25 -5.26 4.98 4.46
CA SER A 25 -6.44 4.78 5.30
C SER A 25 -7.66 5.48 4.68
N GLY A 26 -8.85 5.07 5.11
CA GLY A 26 -10.11 5.70 4.71
C GLY A 26 -10.98 4.77 3.87
N GLY A 27 -11.78 3.93 4.53
CA GLY A 27 -12.85 3.17 3.88
C GLY A 27 -12.43 2.26 2.73
N ILE A 28 -11.19 1.79 2.69
CA ILE A 28 -10.71 0.84 1.67
C ILE A 28 -11.44 -0.49 1.90
N ARG A 29 -12.33 -0.85 0.98
CA ARG A 29 -13.24 -2.00 1.11
C ARG A 29 -13.15 -2.99 -0.05
N ASP A 30 -12.45 -2.65 -1.12
CA ASP A 30 -12.38 -3.47 -2.33
C ASP A 30 -10.94 -3.81 -2.73
N ILE A 31 -10.83 -4.93 -3.45
CA ILE A 31 -9.56 -5.51 -3.90
C ILE A 31 -8.90 -4.65 -4.98
N THR A 32 -9.69 -4.04 -5.87
CA THR A 32 -9.17 -3.26 -7.01
C THR A 32 -8.44 -2.00 -6.54
N SER A 33 -9.02 -1.26 -5.60
CA SER A 33 -8.40 -0.10 -4.95
C SER A 33 -7.13 -0.52 -4.21
N THR A 34 -7.19 -1.63 -3.48
CA THR A 34 -6.03 -2.20 -2.76
C THR A 34 -4.86 -2.51 -3.72
N GLN A 35 -5.15 -3.17 -4.85
CA GLN A 35 -4.15 -3.46 -5.88
C GLN A 35 -3.57 -2.18 -6.50
N SER A 36 -4.38 -1.14 -6.66
CA SER A 36 -3.93 0.14 -7.21
C SER A 36 -2.93 0.83 -6.29
N TYR A 37 -3.17 0.82 -4.97
CA TYR A 37 -2.22 1.34 -3.99
C TYR A 37 -0.91 0.56 -3.98
N ILE A 38 -0.98 -0.77 -4.00
CA ILE A 38 0.21 -1.64 -4.06
C ILE A 38 1.03 -1.36 -5.32
N ARG A 39 0.38 -1.31 -6.49
CA ARG A 39 1.05 -1.02 -7.76
C ARG A 39 1.71 0.35 -7.77
N LEU A 40 1.01 1.39 -7.31
CA LEU A 40 1.57 2.74 -7.22
C LEU A 40 2.78 2.80 -6.28
N LEU A 41 2.69 2.16 -5.11
CA LEU A 41 3.80 2.08 -4.17
C LEU A 41 5.03 1.46 -4.82
N TYR A 42 4.87 0.30 -5.47
CA TYR A 42 5.96 -0.38 -6.16
C TYR A 42 6.56 0.48 -7.28
N HIS A 43 5.74 1.09 -8.13
CA HIS A 43 6.26 1.88 -9.25
C HIS A 43 6.99 3.16 -8.80
N VAL A 44 6.55 3.79 -7.71
CA VAL A 44 7.16 5.06 -7.26
C VAL A 44 8.34 4.82 -6.32
N LEU A 45 8.20 3.95 -5.31
CA LEU A 45 9.18 3.74 -4.24
C LEU A 45 10.00 2.45 -4.39
N GLY A 46 9.51 1.48 -5.18
CA GLY A 46 10.20 0.22 -5.42
C GLY A 46 10.01 -0.83 -4.32
N GLU A 47 10.58 -2.00 -4.56
CA GLU A 47 10.46 -3.19 -3.73
C GLU A 47 10.89 -2.98 -2.27
N LYS A 48 11.87 -2.09 -2.02
CA LYS A 48 12.34 -1.78 -0.65
C LYS A 48 11.22 -1.32 0.29
N TRP A 49 10.14 -0.73 -0.23
CA TRP A 49 8.97 -0.29 0.55
C TRP A 49 7.87 -1.35 0.70
N MET A 50 7.99 -2.50 0.02
CA MET A 50 7.00 -3.59 0.00
C MET A 50 7.09 -4.49 1.24
N ASN A 51 7.05 -3.90 2.44
CA ASN A 51 7.07 -4.65 3.69
C ASN A 51 6.23 -3.99 4.80
N LYS A 52 5.88 -4.77 5.83
CA LYS A 52 5.00 -4.34 6.93
C LYS A 52 5.52 -3.17 7.78
N GLN A 53 6.80 -2.84 7.71
CA GLN A 53 7.38 -1.69 8.42
C GLN A 53 7.17 -0.40 7.63
N LEU A 54 7.24 -0.47 6.30
CA LEU A 54 7.21 0.70 5.41
C LEU A 54 5.89 0.87 4.64
N PHE A 55 5.02 -0.14 4.61
CA PHE A 55 3.72 -0.03 3.99
C PHE A 55 2.63 -0.74 4.80
N ARG A 56 1.53 -0.01 5.04
CA ARG A 56 0.33 -0.55 5.70
C ARG A 56 -0.93 -0.05 5.02
N ILE A 57 -1.96 -0.90 5.05
CA ILE A 57 -3.32 -0.56 4.64
C ILE A 57 -4.16 -0.54 5.91
N GLY A 58 -4.67 0.64 6.25
CA GLY A 58 -5.65 0.84 7.31
C GLY A 58 -7.05 0.55 6.77
N ALA A 59 -7.55 -0.65 7.02
CA ALA A 59 -8.89 -1.06 6.62
C ALA A 59 -9.61 -1.73 7.79
N SER A 60 -10.93 -1.52 7.87
CA SER A 60 -11.78 -2.12 8.91
C SER A 60 -12.46 -3.41 8.46
N SER A 61 -12.82 -3.53 7.17
CA SER A 61 -13.55 -4.68 6.62
C SER A 61 -12.88 -5.36 5.43
N LEU A 62 -11.72 -4.85 4.97
CA LEU A 62 -11.00 -5.44 3.83
C LEU A 62 -10.49 -6.85 4.13
N ALA A 63 -10.18 -7.15 5.40
CA ALA A 63 -9.71 -8.48 5.80
C ALA A 63 -10.72 -9.57 5.44
N ASP A 64 -12.00 -9.36 5.77
CA ASP A 64 -13.07 -10.31 5.48
C ASP A 64 -13.25 -10.50 3.97
N VAL A 65 -13.17 -9.40 3.19
CA VAL A 65 -13.24 -9.44 1.72
C VAL A 65 -12.12 -10.30 1.14
N LEU A 66 -10.89 -10.16 1.65
CA LEU A 66 -9.75 -10.94 1.20
C LEU A 66 -9.86 -12.42 1.58
N ILE A 67 -10.31 -12.72 2.81
CA ILE A 67 -10.52 -14.09 3.28
C ILE A 67 -11.55 -14.80 2.40
N ASN A 68 -12.69 -14.17 2.15
CA ASN A 68 -13.73 -14.72 1.29
C ASN A 68 -13.19 -15.00 -0.12
N ARG A 69 -12.45 -14.04 -0.70
CA ARG A 69 -11.86 -14.23 -2.03
C ARG A 69 -10.85 -15.38 -2.09
N ILE A 70 -10.04 -15.55 -1.05
CA ILE A 70 -9.09 -16.67 -0.98
C ILE A 70 -9.84 -18.00 -0.93
N ASN A 71 -10.91 -18.09 -0.14
CA ASN A 71 -11.73 -19.30 -0.04
C ASN A 71 -12.36 -19.67 -1.41
N GLU A 72 -12.89 -18.68 -2.14
CA GLU A 72 -13.42 -18.88 -3.50
C GLU A 72 -12.38 -19.36 -4.52
N LEU A 73 -11.10 -18.96 -4.35
CA LEU A 73 -10.03 -19.39 -5.25
C LEU A 73 -9.50 -20.79 -4.94
N ASN A 74 -9.75 -21.28 -3.72
CA ASN A 74 -9.33 -22.59 -3.25
C ASN A 74 -10.43 -23.67 -3.41
N SER A 75 -11.65 -23.28 -3.77
CA SER A 75 -12.77 -24.16 -4.13
C SER A 75 -12.78 -24.46 -5.61
#